data_AF-A0A934XRB1-F1
#
_entry.id   AF-A0A934XRB1-F1
#
_cell.length_a   1.000
_cell.length_b   1.000
_cell.length_c   1.000
_cell.angle_alpha   90.00
_cell.angle_beta   90.00
_cell.angle_gamma   90.00
#
_symmetry.space_group_name_H-M   'P 1'
#
loop_
_entity.id
_entity.type
_entity.pdbx_description
1 polymer ?
#
loop_
_entity_poly.entity_id
_entity_poly.type
_entity_poly.pdbx_seq_one_letter_code
_entity_poly.pdbx_strand_id
1 'polypeptide(L)'
;MREIVQGLWLFDEVREVNVYLWQRADGFTLIDTGMPWHAYPILRALGDAGHGPHAVDRIIITHADFDHVGGLAQIRAATGAAVIAHAAEVPGVLGQRVRALAPTVLGYAMTPLFRLLDRVIFKYRPSPVDDMVLDRQMLAEGFRVFHAPGHAPGQIALYHPERKILIGADALARRGGRLVPPVGFLTPSRVLAVETIRRLAKLDIEVLCLGHGEPIVGAAGEQLRAFAAIL
;
A
#
# COMPACT_ATOMS: atom_id res chain seq x y z
N MET A 1 0.61 -3.19 17.52
CA MET A 1 0.25 -3.86 16.24
C MET A 1 -0.58 -5.10 16.54
N ARG A 2 -1.44 -5.50 15.61
CA ARG A 2 -2.36 -6.63 15.74
C ARG A 2 -2.09 -7.66 14.64
N GLU A 3 -2.02 -8.93 15.00
CA GLU A 3 -1.91 -10.02 14.04
C GLU A 3 -3.27 -10.24 13.35
N ILE A 4 -3.28 -10.24 12.02
CA ILE A 4 -4.48 -10.50 11.20
C ILE A 4 -4.62 -12.00 10.98
N VAL A 5 -3.54 -12.60 10.52
CA VAL A 5 -3.31 -14.04 10.36
C VAL A 5 -1.85 -14.31 10.64
N GLN A 6 -1.48 -15.57 10.90
CA GLN A 6 -0.13 -15.94 11.31
C GLN A 6 0.96 -15.26 10.47
N GLY A 7 1.78 -14.41 11.08
CA GLY A 7 2.89 -13.71 10.44
C GLY A 7 2.52 -12.45 9.62
N LEU A 8 1.24 -12.07 9.53
CA LEU A 8 0.80 -10.81 8.93
C LEU A 8 0.17 -9.91 10.00
N TRP A 9 0.76 -8.74 10.22
CA TRP A 9 0.35 -7.79 11.24
C TRP A 9 -0.08 -6.46 10.63
N LEU A 10 -1.00 -5.77 11.31
CA LEU A 10 -1.44 -4.41 11.04
C LEU A 10 -0.95 -3.47 12.16
N PHE A 11 -0.45 -2.29 11.79
CA PHE A 11 -0.11 -1.26 12.78
C PHE A 11 -1.33 -0.40 13.12
N ASP A 12 -2.07 -0.76 14.18
CA ASP A 12 -3.29 -0.06 14.59
C ASP A 12 -3.08 1.42 14.99
N GLU A 13 -1.85 1.82 15.32
CA GLU A 13 -1.53 3.20 15.71
C GLU A 13 -1.45 4.17 14.52
N VAL A 14 -1.36 3.65 13.29
CA VAL A 14 -1.26 4.45 12.06
C VAL A 14 -2.63 4.98 11.66
N ARG A 15 -3.73 4.23 11.89
CA ARG A 15 -5.17 4.60 11.77
C ARG A 15 -5.69 5.22 10.47
N GLU A 16 -5.01 6.17 9.85
CA GLU A 16 -5.45 6.83 8.60
C GLU A 16 -5.25 5.95 7.37
N VAL A 17 -4.15 5.20 7.37
CA VAL A 17 -3.69 4.31 6.29
C VAL A 17 -3.13 3.05 6.94
N ASN A 18 -3.29 1.91 6.27
CA ASN A 18 -2.82 0.64 6.76
C ASN A 18 -1.36 0.44 6.37
N VAL A 19 -0.54 0.15 7.37
CA VAL A 19 0.82 -0.35 7.20
C VAL A 19 0.83 -1.78 7.70
N TYR A 20 1.45 -2.68 6.94
CA TYR A 20 1.52 -4.09 7.27
C TYR A 20 2.94 -4.55 7.56
N LEU A 21 3.09 -5.51 8.46
CA LEU A 21 4.33 -6.23 8.70
C LEU A 21 4.16 -7.68 8.30
N TRP A 22 5.04 -8.18 7.45
CA TRP A 22 5.12 -9.58 7.08
C TRP A 22 6.34 -10.24 7.72
N GLN A 23 6.11 -11.33 8.43
CA GLN A 23 7.14 -12.15 9.03
C GLN A 23 7.65 -13.19 8.03
N ARG A 24 8.96 -13.13 7.77
CA ARG A 24 9.70 -14.14 7.00
C ARG A 24 10.50 -15.02 7.97
N ALA A 25 11.16 -16.05 7.44
CA ALA A 25 11.99 -16.92 8.25
C ALA A 25 13.23 -16.21 8.83
N ASP A 26 13.74 -15.19 8.13
CA ASP A 26 15.02 -14.51 8.38
C ASP A 26 14.88 -13.03 8.76
N GLY A 27 13.66 -12.50 8.84
CA GLY A 27 13.41 -11.10 9.17
C GLY A 27 11.99 -10.65 8.84
N PHE A 28 11.79 -9.34 8.76
CA PHE A 28 10.49 -8.74 8.48
C PHE A 28 10.52 -7.87 7.24
N THR A 29 9.40 -7.88 6.52
CA THR A 29 9.12 -6.97 5.43
C THR A 29 8.00 -6.03 5.83
N LEU A 30 8.28 -4.73 5.79
CA LEU A 30 7.26 -3.70 5.97
C LEU A 30 6.59 -3.41 4.62
N ILE A 31 5.27 -3.26 4.62
CA ILE A 31 4.51 -2.93 3.41
C ILE A 31 3.84 -1.58 3.66
N ASP A 32 4.26 -0.59 2.87
CA ASP A 32 4.03 0.85 3.05
C ASP A 32 4.57 1.40 4.38
N THR A 33 4.52 2.73 4.53
CA THR A 33 5.22 3.43 5.62
C THR A 33 4.41 4.54 6.29
N GLY A 34 3.14 4.69 5.89
CA GLY A 34 2.25 5.68 6.48
C GLY A 34 2.60 7.12 6.08
N MET A 35 1.92 8.06 6.74
CA MET A 35 2.18 9.50 6.71
C MET A 35 3.59 9.87 7.19
N PRO A 36 4.08 11.09 6.88
CA PRO A 36 5.38 11.60 7.34
C PRO A 36 5.64 11.56 8.86
N TRP A 37 4.60 11.44 9.68
CA TRP A 37 4.68 11.36 11.14
C TRP A 37 4.56 9.93 11.70
N HIS A 38 4.41 8.90 10.86
CA HIS A 38 4.19 7.53 11.31
C HIS A 38 5.44 6.68 11.55
N ALA A 39 6.63 7.16 11.18
CA ALA A 39 7.85 6.39 11.41
C ALA A 39 8.06 6.06 12.90
N TYR A 40 7.85 7.03 13.80
CA TYR A 40 8.02 6.81 15.23
C TYR A 40 7.01 5.81 15.81
N PRO A 41 5.68 5.95 15.60
CA PRO A 41 4.71 4.94 16.01
C PRO A 41 5.01 3.54 15.49
N ILE A 42 5.40 3.40 14.22
CA ILE A 42 5.75 2.10 13.62
C ILE A 42 6.97 1.47 14.31
N LEU A 43 8.05 2.24 14.46
CA LEU A 43 9.28 1.75 15.10
C LEU A 43 9.07 1.44 16.59
N ARG A 44 8.26 2.24 17.29
CA ARG A 44 7.89 1.97 18.68
C ARG A 44 7.10 0.67 18.79
N ALA A 45 6.08 0.48 17.96
CA ALA A 45 5.26 -0.74 17.96
C ALA A 45 6.07 -2.01 17.66
N LEU A 46 7.12 -1.92 16.82
CA LEU A 46 8.08 -3.01 16.61
C LEU A 46 8.89 -3.30 17.89
N GLY A 47 9.39 -2.25 18.54
CA GLY A 47 10.14 -2.35 19.80
C GLY A 47 9.31 -2.95 20.95
N ASP A 48 8.06 -2.50 21.10
CA ASP A 48 7.12 -2.99 22.12
C ASP A 48 6.78 -4.47 21.93
N ALA A 49 6.87 -4.98 20.70
CA ALA A 49 6.74 -6.41 20.39
C ALA A 49 8.05 -7.20 20.55
N GLY A 50 9.11 -6.58 21.06
CA GLY A 50 10.40 -7.21 21.31
C GLY A 50 11.33 -7.30 20.10
N HIS A 51 11.05 -6.55 19.03
CA HIS A 51 11.88 -6.53 17.82
C HIS A 51 12.73 -5.25 17.75
N GLY A 52 14.03 -5.43 17.51
CA GLY A 52 14.90 -4.29 17.16
C GLY A 52 14.55 -3.72 15.78
N PRO A 53 14.90 -2.46 15.48
CA PRO A 53 14.58 -1.83 14.21
C PRO A 53 15.18 -2.60 13.01
N HIS A 54 16.38 -3.15 13.15
CA HIS A 54 17.06 -3.95 12.12
C HIS A 54 16.39 -5.30 11.83
N ALA A 55 15.36 -5.68 12.59
CA ALA A 55 14.56 -6.86 12.24
C ALA A 55 13.74 -6.63 10.96
N VAL A 56 13.45 -5.37 10.61
CA VAL A 56 12.91 -4.99 9.31
C VAL A 56 14.08 -4.76 8.36
N ASP A 57 14.21 -5.63 7.37
CA ASP A 57 15.30 -5.58 6.39
C ASP A 57 14.81 -5.20 4.97
N ARG A 58 13.49 -5.17 4.76
CA ARG A 58 12.85 -4.84 3.48
C ARG A 58 11.62 -3.97 3.69
N ILE A 59 11.42 -3.03 2.77
CA ILE A 59 10.23 -2.18 2.68
C ILE A 59 9.68 -2.28 1.27
N ILE A 60 8.45 -2.77 1.11
CA ILE A 60 7.74 -2.76 -0.17
C ILE A 60 6.78 -1.56 -0.16
N ILE A 61 6.95 -0.67 -1.12
CA ILE A 61 6.03 0.43 -1.38
C ILE A 61 5.03 0.00 -2.45
N THR A 62 3.75 -0.02 -2.08
CA THR A 62 2.67 -0.41 -2.99
C THR A 62 2.45 0.64 -4.07
N HIS A 63 2.50 1.92 -3.70
CA HIS A 63 2.53 3.07 -4.58
C HIS A 63 3.02 4.32 -3.84
N ALA A 64 3.35 5.37 -4.59
CA ALA A 64 4.01 6.56 -4.06
C ALA A 64 3.06 7.74 -3.80
N ASP A 65 1.96 7.47 -3.10
CA ASP A 65 1.15 8.52 -2.46
C ASP A 65 1.72 8.84 -1.06
N PHE A 66 1.51 10.07 -0.60
CA PHE A 66 2.18 10.62 0.58
C PHE A 66 1.92 9.85 1.88
N ASP A 67 0.79 9.17 1.96
CA ASP A 67 0.35 8.32 3.06
C ASP A 67 0.88 6.89 2.96
N HIS A 68 1.51 6.51 1.86
CA HIS A 68 2.17 5.20 1.71
C HIS A 68 3.71 5.33 1.80
N VAL A 69 4.28 6.45 1.34
CA VAL A 69 5.75 6.69 1.37
C VAL A 69 6.21 7.70 2.43
N GLY A 70 5.29 8.28 3.19
CA GLY A 70 5.58 9.40 4.08
C GLY A 70 6.67 9.11 5.11
N GLY A 71 6.59 7.95 5.77
CA GLY A 71 7.56 7.51 6.79
C GLY A 71 8.86 6.93 6.22
N LEU A 72 8.95 6.71 4.90
CA LEU A 72 9.96 5.85 4.27
C LEU A 72 11.39 6.21 4.62
N ALA A 73 11.80 7.47 4.44
CA ALA A 73 13.19 7.86 4.67
C ALA A 73 13.63 7.69 6.13
N GLN A 74 12.72 7.92 7.08
CA GLN A 74 13.00 7.80 8.51
C GLN A 74 13.07 6.34 8.93
N ILE A 75 12.14 5.51 8.46
CA ILE A 75 12.15 4.07 8.72
C ILE A 75 13.37 3.43 8.08
N ARG A 76 13.70 3.75 6.82
CA ARG A 76 14.93 3.28 6.17
C ARG A 76 16.18 3.66 6.96
N ALA A 77 16.27 4.90 7.46
CA ALA A 77 17.43 5.34 8.24
C ALA A 77 17.58 4.58 9.56
N ALA A 78 16.47 4.22 10.21
CA ALA A 78 16.48 3.47 11.47
C ALA A 78 16.76 1.97 11.28
N THR A 79 16.30 1.39 10.18
CA THR A 79 16.30 -0.06 9.96
C THR A 79 17.44 -0.53 9.06
N GLY A 80 17.88 0.30 8.11
CA GLY A 80 18.79 -0.09 7.04
C GLY A 80 18.11 -0.89 5.91
N ALA A 81 16.78 -1.00 5.93
CA ALA A 81 16.03 -1.85 5.03
C ALA A 81 16.15 -1.45 3.54
N ALA A 82 16.16 -2.46 2.66
CA ALA A 82 16.09 -2.27 1.22
C ALA A 82 14.68 -1.87 0.78
N VAL A 83 14.58 -0.83 -0.04
CA VAL A 83 13.31 -0.30 -0.55
C VAL A 83 12.99 -0.90 -1.91
N ILE A 84 11.79 -1.47 -2.04
CA ILE A 84 11.30 -2.16 -3.22
C ILE A 84 10.05 -1.44 -3.71
N ALA A 85 9.98 -1.12 -5.00
CA ALA A 85 8.81 -0.48 -5.59
C ALA A 85 8.64 -0.87 -7.06
N HIS A 86 7.48 -0.60 -7.65
CA HIS A 86 7.32 -0.69 -9.09
C HIS A 86 8.04 0.48 -9.80
N ALA A 87 8.64 0.23 -10.97
CA ALA A 87 9.44 1.23 -11.70
C ALA A 87 8.69 2.55 -11.95
N ALA A 88 7.39 2.49 -12.28
CA ALA A 88 6.57 3.68 -12.51
C ALA A 88 6.32 4.54 -11.24
N GLU A 89 6.56 4.00 -10.05
CA GLU A 89 6.43 4.69 -8.77
C GLU A 89 7.74 5.33 -8.30
N VAL A 90 8.90 4.95 -8.87
CA VAL A 90 10.22 5.49 -8.49
C VAL A 90 10.26 7.03 -8.50
N PRO A 91 9.75 7.73 -9.54
CA PRO A 91 9.72 9.20 -9.51
C PRO A 91 8.87 9.76 -8.36
N GLY A 92 7.81 9.04 -7.97
CA GLY A 92 7.04 9.37 -6.77
C GLY A 92 7.89 9.20 -5.52
N VAL A 93 8.46 8.02 -5.28
CA VAL A 93 9.30 7.73 -4.10
C VAL A 93 10.47 8.73 -3.95
N LEU A 94 11.03 9.21 -5.08
CA LEU A 94 12.08 10.22 -5.11
C LEU A 94 11.58 11.67 -4.92
N GLY A 95 10.28 11.90 -4.74
CA GLY A 95 9.67 13.22 -4.61
C GLY A 95 9.70 14.05 -5.90
N GLN A 96 9.88 13.41 -7.06
CA GLN A 96 10.04 14.05 -8.38
C GLN A 96 8.73 14.09 -9.18
N ARG A 97 7.68 13.39 -8.71
CA ARG A 97 6.38 13.32 -9.36
C ARG A 97 5.33 14.07 -8.54
N VAL A 98 4.63 14.99 -9.18
CA VAL A 98 3.40 15.57 -8.62
C VAL A 98 2.26 14.58 -8.78
N ARG A 99 1.49 14.36 -7.72
CA ARG A 99 0.32 13.49 -7.74
C ARG A 99 -0.65 13.93 -8.84
N ALA A 100 -0.93 13.04 -9.78
CA ALA A 100 -1.97 13.25 -10.77
C ALA A 100 -3.34 13.07 -10.10
N LEU A 101 -4.28 13.97 -10.39
CA LEU A 101 -5.68 13.82 -10.02
C LEU A 101 -6.50 13.35 -11.22
N ALA A 102 -7.75 12.94 -10.98
CA ALA A 102 -8.66 12.54 -12.04
C ALA A 102 -8.87 13.67 -13.07
N PRO A 103 -8.88 13.38 -14.39
CA PRO A 103 -9.09 14.38 -15.44
C PRO A 103 -10.57 14.80 -15.54
N THR A 104 -11.08 15.40 -14.47
CA THR A 104 -12.45 15.86 -14.28
C THR A 104 -12.45 17.33 -13.86
N VAL A 105 -13.58 18.03 -13.98
CA VAL A 105 -13.70 19.43 -13.53
C VAL A 105 -13.25 19.60 -12.08
N LEU A 106 -13.70 18.70 -11.19
CA LEU A 106 -13.31 18.71 -9.79
C LEU A 106 -11.81 18.42 -9.61
N GLY A 107 -11.25 17.44 -10.33
CA GLY A 107 -9.83 17.11 -10.24
C GLY A 107 -8.92 18.26 -10.71
N TYR A 108 -9.27 18.94 -11.80
CA TYR A 108 -8.55 20.13 -12.26
C TYR A 108 -8.66 21.28 -11.25
N ALA A 109 -9.85 21.52 -10.70
CA ALA A 109 -10.06 22.53 -9.67
C ALA A 109 -9.26 22.26 -8.38
N MET A 110 -9.06 20.98 -8.04
CA MET A 110 -8.32 20.57 -6.84
C MET A 110 -6.80 20.49 -7.04
N THR A 111 -6.33 20.42 -8.28
CA THR A 111 -4.90 20.31 -8.59
C THR A 111 -4.01 21.39 -7.93
N PRO A 112 -4.33 22.71 -8.00
CA PRO A 112 -3.48 23.72 -7.37
C PRO A 112 -3.45 23.61 -5.84
N LEU A 113 -4.59 23.26 -5.23
CA LEU A 113 -4.67 23.03 -3.78
C LEU A 113 -3.83 21.83 -3.38
N PHE A 114 -4.00 20.68 -4.05
CA PHE A 114 -3.21 19.48 -3.75
C PHE A 114 -1.72 19.69 -3.93
N ARG A 115 -1.29 20.42 -4.97
CA ARG A 115 0.11 20.80 -5.14
C ARG A 115 0.65 21.63 -3.97
N LEU A 116 -0.17 22.50 -3.38
CA LEU A 116 0.22 23.27 -2.20
C LEU A 116 0.30 22.36 -0.96
N LEU A 117 -0.70 21.51 -0.75
CA LEU A 117 -0.73 20.57 0.38
C LEU A 117 0.45 19.59 0.32
N ASP A 118 0.77 19.03 -0.85
CA ASP A 118 1.92 18.14 -1.05
C ASP A 118 3.24 18.82 -0.67
N ARG A 119 3.38 20.12 -0.94
CA ARG A 119 4.62 20.87 -0.66
C ARG A 119 4.76 21.31 0.79
N VAL A 120 3.64 21.51 1.50
CA VAL A 120 3.63 22.15 2.82
C VAL A 120 3.24 21.18 3.93
N ILE A 121 2.19 20.38 3.71
CA ILE A 121 1.59 19.53 4.74
C ILE A 121 2.05 18.08 4.58
N PHE A 122 1.94 17.52 3.37
CA PHE A 122 2.22 16.11 3.11
C PHE A 122 3.64 15.87 2.59
N LYS A 123 4.53 16.84 2.77
CA LYS A 123 5.92 16.77 2.33
C LYS A 123 6.63 15.64 3.05
N TYR A 124 7.11 14.66 2.29
CA TYR A 124 7.98 13.60 2.78
C TYR A 124 9.41 13.75 2.26
N ARG A 125 10.33 13.07 2.91
CA ARG A 125 11.74 13.03 2.49
C ARG A 125 11.92 11.90 1.47
N PRO A 126 12.46 12.18 0.28
CA PRO A 126 12.80 11.16 -0.71
C PRO A 126 13.72 10.07 -0.14
N SER A 127 13.59 8.87 -0.68
CA SER A 127 14.44 7.72 -0.36
C SER A 127 14.78 6.96 -1.65
N PRO A 128 15.99 6.40 -1.81
CA PRO A 128 16.29 5.56 -2.97
C PRO A 128 15.37 4.34 -3.02
N VAL A 129 15.14 3.84 -4.22
CA VAL A 129 14.57 2.51 -4.47
C VAL A 129 15.74 1.59 -4.80
N ASP A 130 15.92 0.54 -4.02
CA ASP A 130 17.06 -0.38 -4.11
C ASP A 130 16.78 -1.55 -5.06
N ASP A 131 15.50 -1.91 -5.23
CA ASP A 131 15.05 -2.95 -6.17
C ASP A 131 13.69 -2.62 -6.79
N MET A 132 13.43 -3.15 -7.97
CA MET A 132 12.19 -2.92 -8.71
C MET A 132 11.47 -4.23 -8.99
N VAL A 133 10.13 -4.19 -8.86
CA VAL A 133 9.29 -5.35 -9.12
C VAL A 133 8.48 -5.24 -10.41
N LEU A 134 8.24 -6.40 -11.02
CA LEU A 134 7.45 -6.55 -12.24
C LEU A 134 6.12 -7.29 -11.98
N ASP A 135 5.15 -7.09 -12.87
CA ASP A 135 3.90 -7.86 -12.84
C ASP A 135 4.20 -9.37 -12.84
N ARG A 136 3.49 -10.11 -11.97
CA ARG A 136 3.59 -11.56 -11.76
C ARG A 136 4.91 -12.07 -11.18
N GLN A 137 5.85 -11.20 -10.83
CA GLN A 137 7.08 -11.61 -10.15
C GLN A 137 6.76 -12.29 -8.81
N MET A 138 7.44 -13.41 -8.54
CA MET A 138 7.44 -14.00 -7.21
C MET A 138 8.55 -13.38 -6.37
N LEU A 139 8.18 -12.87 -5.20
CA LEU A 139 9.11 -12.34 -4.20
C LEU A 139 9.48 -13.40 -3.16
N ALA A 140 10.58 -13.16 -2.44
CA ALA A 140 11.09 -14.05 -1.38
C ALA A 140 10.09 -14.21 -0.21
N GLU A 141 9.20 -13.23 -0.05
CA GLU A 141 8.13 -13.18 0.93
C GLU A 141 7.03 -14.22 0.68
N GLY A 142 6.99 -14.86 -0.50
CA GLY A 142 5.89 -15.73 -0.92
C GLY A 142 4.72 -14.97 -1.59
N PHE A 143 4.85 -13.65 -1.76
CA PHE A 143 3.91 -12.84 -2.53
C PHE A 143 4.24 -12.83 -4.03
N ARG A 144 3.21 -13.06 -4.85
CA ARG A 144 3.19 -12.72 -6.26
C ARG A 144 2.76 -11.26 -6.43
N VAL A 145 3.55 -10.48 -7.15
CA VAL A 145 3.23 -9.10 -7.50
C VAL A 145 2.16 -9.07 -8.58
N PHE A 146 1.19 -8.18 -8.45
CA PHE A 146 0.23 -7.85 -9.51
C PHE A 146 0.30 -6.34 -9.77
N HIS A 147 0.58 -5.95 -11.01
CA HIS A 147 0.41 -4.56 -11.43
C HIS A 147 -1.09 -4.22 -11.40
N ALA A 148 -1.41 -3.17 -10.65
CA ALA A 148 -2.75 -2.80 -10.24
C ALA A 148 -3.04 -1.30 -10.56
N PRO A 149 -2.88 -0.86 -11.81
CA PRO A 149 -3.00 0.56 -12.15
C PRO A 149 -4.42 1.09 -11.98
N GLY A 150 -4.54 2.41 -11.80
CA GLY A 150 -5.81 3.12 -11.78
C GLY A 150 -5.80 4.25 -10.76
N HIS A 151 -5.57 3.90 -9.49
CA HIS A 151 -5.36 4.85 -8.40
C HIS A 151 -3.99 5.54 -8.51
N ALA A 152 -2.94 4.76 -8.75
CA ALA A 152 -1.62 5.23 -9.16
C ALA A 152 -1.13 4.45 -10.39
N PRO A 153 -0.23 5.00 -11.22
CA PRO A 153 0.15 4.39 -12.49
C PRO A 153 0.96 3.09 -12.31
N GLY A 154 1.78 3.01 -11.27
CA GLY A 154 2.59 1.84 -10.94
C GLY A 154 2.16 1.13 -9.67
N GLN A 155 0.93 1.34 -9.19
CA GLN A 155 0.46 0.63 -8.00
C GLN A 155 0.61 -0.88 -8.18
N ILE A 156 1.05 -1.56 -7.12
CA ILE A 156 1.07 -3.02 -7.04
C ILE A 156 0.13 -3.52 -5.96
N ALA A 157 -0.42 -4.71 -6.21
CA ALA A 157 -1.01 -5.56 -5.19
C ALA A 157 -0.11 -6.77 -4.96
N LEU A 158 -0.13 -7.32 -3.75
CA LEU A 158 0.67 -8.47 -3.35
C LEU A 158 -0.26 -9.63 -3.02
N TYR A 159 -0.13 -10.75 -3.72
CA TYR A 159 -0.98 -11.93 -3.51
C TYR A 159 -0.14 -13.14 -3.10
N HIS A 160 -0.38 -13.68 -1.91
CA HIS A 160 0.25 -14.91 -1.45
C HIS A 160 -0.64 -16.10 -1.85
N PRO A 161 -0.29 -16.90 -2.87
CA PRO A 161 -1.19 -17.93 -3.40
C PRO A 161 -1.47 -19.06 -2.40
N GLU A 162 -0.45 -19.52 -1.66
CA GLU A 162 -0.62 -20.62 -0.71
C GLU A 162 -1.48 -20.24 0.51
N ARG A 163 -1.32 -19.01 1.01
CA ARG A 163 -2.05 -18.49 2.17
C ARG A 163 -3.30 -17.71 1.78
N LYS A 164 -3.55 -17.54 0.47
CA LYS A 164 -4.69 -16.83 -0.13
C LYS A 164 -4.89 -15.42 0.46
N ILE A 165 -3.79 -14.72 0.69
CA ILE A 165 -3.77 -13.34 1.21
C ILE A 165 -3.60 -12.39 0.04
N LEU A 166 -4.46 -11.39 -0.08
CA LEU A 166 -4.30 -10.26 -0.98
C LEU A 166 -4.10 -8.97 -0.19
N ILE A 167 -2.98 -8.29 -0.41
CA ILE A 167 -2.78 -6.89 -0.03
C ILE A 167 -3.02 -6.05 -1.28
N GLY A 168 -4.19 -5.44 -1.37
CA GLY A 168 -4.69 -4.73 -2.54
C GLY A 168 -4.30 -3.26 -2.63
N ALA A 169 -3.63 -2.71 -1.60
CA ALA A 169 -3.35 -1.28 -1.46
C ALA A 169 -4.61 -0.45 -1.76
N ASP A 170 -4.49 0.58 -2.58
CA ASP A 170 -5.56 1.51 -2.94
C ASP A 170 -6.31 1.13 -4.23
N ALA A 171 -6.28 -0.16 -4.60
CA ALA A 171 -7.12 -0.65 -5.69
C ALA A 171 -8.61 -0.48 -5.36
N LEU A 172 -8.94 -0.53 -4.07
CA LEU A 172 -10.22 -0.27 -3.47
C LEU A 172 -10.01 -0.01 -1.97
N ALA A 173 -11.06 0.45 -1.27
CA ALA A 173 -11.01 0.66 0.17
C ALA A 173 -12.16 -0.06 0.87
N ARG A 174 -12.12 -0.12 2.20
CA ARG A 174 -13.26 -0.57 3.01
C ARG A 174 -13.72 0.53 3.95
N ARG A 175 -15.01 0.87 3.90
CA ARG A 175 -15.61 1.90 4.77
C ARG A 175 -16.93 1.42 5.33
N GLY A 176 -17.12 1.56 6.65
CA GLY A 176 -18.34 1.09 7.32
C GLY A 176 -18.63 -0.39 7.08
N GLY A 177 -17.59 -1.23 7.04
CA GLY A 177 -17.70 -2.66 6.79
C GLY A 177 -17.89 -3.08 5.34
N ARG A 178 -18.04 -2.15 4.39
CA ARG A 178 -18.32 -2.42 2.97
C ARG A 178 -17.14 -2.05 2.08
N LEU A 179 -16.91 -2.84 1.04
CA LEU A 179 -15.99 -2.48 -0.04
C LEU A 179 -16.54 -1.27 -0.80
N VAL A 180 -15.65 -0.34 -1.11
CA VAL A 180 -15.94 0.90 -1.85
C VAL A 180 -14.86 1.13 -2.90
N PRO A 181 -15.18 1.79 -4.03
CA PRO A 181 -14.18 2.13 -5.04
C PRO A 181 -13.14 3.10 -4.44
N PRO A 182 -11.96 3.21 -5.05
CA PRO A 182 -10.98 4.22 -4.63
C PRO A 182 -11.56 5.63 -4.79
N VAL A 183 -11.01 6.59 -4.03
CA VAL A 183 -11.52 7.96 -4.01
C VAL A 183 -11.43 8.57 -5.42
N GLY A 184 -12.59 8.95 -5.96
CA GLY A 184 -12.74 9.23 -7.40
C GLY A 184 -11.80 10.32 -7.93
N PHE A 185 -11.69 11.47 -7.25
CA PHE A 185 -10.82 12.56 -7.70
C PHE A 185 -9.32 12.28 -7.48
N LEU A 186 -8.98 11.37 -6.57
CA LEU A 186 -7.62 10.86 -6.34
C LEU A 186 -7.28 9.69 -7.28
N THR A 187 -8.20 9.27 -8.16
CA THR A 187 -8.00 8.13 -9.07
C THR A 187 -7.88 8.64 -10.51
N PRO A 188 -6.65 8.80 -11.06
CA PRO A 188 -6.40 9.31 -12.40
C PRO A 188 -7.12 8.52 -13.49
N SER A 189 -7.25 7.20 -13.33
CA SER A 189 -7.96 6.35 -14.28
C SER A 189 -8.93 5.42 -13.58
N ARG A 190 -10.20 5.82 -13.55
CA ARG A 190 -11.30 4.98 -13.04
C ARG A 190 -11.47 3.69 -13.86
N VAL A 191 -11.25 3.76 -15.18
CA VAL A 191 -11.36 2.59 -16.07
C VAL A 191 -10.34 1.53 -15.67
N LEU A 192 -9.07 1.92 -15.50
CA LEU A 192 -8.02 1.00 -15.06
C LEU A 192 -8.27 0.51 -13.63
N ALA A 193 -8.76 1.37 -12.73
CA ALA A 193 -9.10 0.95 -11.37
C ALA A 193 -10.17 -0.17 -11.36
N VAL A 194 -11.23 -0.03 -12.16
CA VAL A 194 -12.27 -1.07 -12.29
C VAL A 194 -11.71 -2.35 -12.92
N GLU A 195 -10.87 -2.25 -13.95
CA GLU A 195 -10.20 -3.41 -14.54
C GLU A 195 -9.30 -4.14 -13.53
N THR A 196 -8.52 -3.38 -12.76
CA THR A 196 -7.70 -3.89 -11.65
C THR A 196 -8.54 -4.65 -10.64
N ILE A 197 -9.65 -4.06 -10.15
CA ILE A 197 -10.54 -4.74 -9.19
C ILE A 197 -11.08 -6.04 -9.78
N ARG A 198 -11.56 -6.03 -11.04
CA ARG A 198 -12.08 -7.22 -11.73
C ARG A 198 -11.01 -8.29 -11.96
N ARG A 199 -9.75 -7.91 -12.18
CA ARG A 199 -8.62 -8.85 -12.28
C ARG A 199 -8.32 -9.49 -10.92
N LEU A 200 -8.19 -8.68 -9.87
CA LEU A 200 -7.91 -9.17 -8.51
C LEU A 200 -9.03 -10.07 -7.98
N ALA A 201 -10.28 -9.77 -8.31
CA ALA A 201 -11.44 -10.59 -7.93
C ALA A 201 -11.42 -12.02 -8.48
N LYS A 202 -10.60 -12.32 -9.49
CA LYS A 202 -10.43 -13.68 -10.05
C LYS A 202 -9.50 -14.57 -9.22
N LEU A 203 -8.78 -13.99 -8.25
CA LEU A 203 -7.88 -14.75 -7.39
C LEU A 203 -8.66 -15.52 -6.31
N ASP A 204 -8.07 -16.62 -5.83
CA ASP A 204 -8.60 -17.35 -4.68
C ASP A 204 -8.12 -16.67 -3.40
N ILE A 205 -9.00 -15.92 -2.74
CA ILE A 205 -8.66 -15.02 -1.63
C ILE A 205 -9.48 -15.38 -0.40
N GLU A 206 -8.80 -15.64 0.71
CA GLU A 206 -9.40 -15.83 2.04
C GLU A 206 -9.16 -14.63 2.95
N VAL A 207 -8.07 -13.88 2.72
CA VAL A 207 -7.74 -12.65 3.48
C VAL A 207 -7.54 -11.49 2.53
N LEU A 208 -8.28 -10.39 2.73
CA LEU A 208 -8.11 -9.14 1.98
C LEU A 208 -7.69 -8.01 2.92
N CYS A 209 -6.54 -7.42 2.61
CA CYS A 209 -5.92 -6.28 3.25
C CYS A 209 -5.86 -5.14 2.23
N LEU A 210 -6.20 -3.91 2.62
CA LEU A 210 -6.32 -2.74 1.73
C LEU A 210 -5.52 -1.58 2.31
N GLY A 211 -5.21 -0.55 1.53
CA GLY A 211 -4.55 0.66 2.06
C GLY A 211 -5.40 1.39 3.08
N HIS A 212 -6.74 1.29 2.99
CA HIS A 212 -7.65 1.91 3.95
C HIS A 212 -8.81 0.99 4.36
N GLY A 213 -9.06 0.95 5.68
CA GLY A 213 -10.17 0.22 6.29
C GLY A 213 -9.79 -1.16 6.84
N GLU A 214 -10.77 -1.82 7.48
CA GLU A 214 -10.52 -3.08 8.17
C GLU A 214 -10.27 -4.27 7.23
N PRO A 215 -9.26 -5.12 7.52
CA PRO A 215 -9.07 -6.38 6.82
C PRO A 215 -10.33 -7.27 6.82
N ILE A 216 -10.49 -8.08 5.78
CA ILE A 216 -11.52 -9.13 5.69
C ILE A 216 -10.82 -10.48 5.82
N VAL A 217 -11.31 -11.34 6.70
CA VAL A 217 -10.83 -12.72 6.88
C VAL A 217 -12.00 -13.69 6.66
N GLY A 218 -11.77 -14.78 5.94
CA GLY A 218 -12.72 -15.87 5.70
C GLY A 218 -13.63 -15.69 4.48
N ALA A 219 -14.23 -14.50 4.29
CA ALA A 219 -15.18 -14.22 3.21
C ALA A 219 -14.65 -13.23 2.15
N ALA A 220 -13.34 -13.00 2.12
CA ALA A 220 -12.71 -11.95 1.33
C ALA A 220 -12.95 -12.09 -0.18
N GLY A 221 -12.70 -13.27 -0.75
CA GLY A 221 -12.86 -13.52 -2.17
C GLY A 221 -14.31 -13.41 -2.65
N GLU A 222 -15.28 -13.87 -1.86
CA GLU A 222 -16.71 -13.74 -2.17
C GLU A 222 -17.13 -12.27 -2.20
N GLN A 223 -16.78 -11.50 -1.16
CA GLN A 223 -17.11 -10.08 -1.08
C GLN A 223 -16.46 -9.29 -2.23
N LEU A 224 -15.20 -9.59 -2.57
CA LEU A 224 -14.51 -8.93 -3.67
C LEU A 224 -15.14 -9.27 -5.04
N ARG A 225 -15.53 -10.53 -5.27
CA ARG A 225 -16.24 -10.92 -6.50
C ARG A 225 -17.61 -10.27 -6.62
N ALA A 226 -18.38 -10.25 -5.54
CA ALA A 226 -19.69 -9.59 -5.52
C ALA A 226 -19.56 -8.08 -5.76
N PHE A 227 -18.55 -7.45 -5.17
CA PHE A 227 -18.25 -6.04 -5.40
C PHE A 227 -17.81 -5.77 -6.85
N ALA A 228 -16.92 -6.58 -7.40
CA ALA A 228 -16.44 -6.43 -8.78
C ALA A 228 -17.55 -6.58 -9.84
N ALA A 229 -18.58 -7.37 -9.55
CA ALA A 229 -19.72 -7.61 -10.43
C ALA A 229 -20.65 -6.39 -10.58
N ILE A 230 -20.61 -5.43 -9.66
CA ILE A 230 -21.49 -4.24 -9.65
C ILE A 230 -20.77 -2.94 -10.04
N LEU A 231 -19.49 -3.03 -10.44
CA LEU A 231 -18.68 -1.89 -10.88
C LEU A 231 -18.81 -1.59 -12.37
#